data_AF-A0A4Q0ICU0-F1
#
_entry.id   AF-A0A4Q0ICU0-F1
#
_cell.length_a   1.000
_cell.length_b   1.000
_cell.length_c   1.000
_cell.angle_alpha   90.00
_cell.angle_beta   90.00
_cell.angle_gamma   90.00
#
_symmetry.space_group_name_H-M   'P 1'
#
loop_
_entity.id
_entity.type
_entity.pdbx_description
1 polymer ?
#
loop_
_entity_poly.entity_id
_entity_poly.type
_entity_poly.pdbx_seq_one_letter_code
_entity_poly.pdbx_strand_id
1 'polypeptide(L)'
;MNVESTPTAVEQPCEVRNRNRRLTIGLPRCEDPAERRFPLTPEGAALLIERGFSVKMQEGAAESIHYEDSRYIRAGVEIAPRSETLSCDIVIYTATLSESDA
;
A
#
# COMPACT_ATOMS: atom_id res chain seq x y z
N MET A 1 -19.80 60.28 8.81
CA MET A 1 -20.35 58.94 9.08
C MET A 1 -19.15 58.00 9.20
N ASN A 2 -18.77 57.64 10.43
CA ASN A 2 -17.66 56.71 10.66
C ASN A 2 -18.20 55.29 10.54
N VAL A 3 -17.70 54.55 9.55
CA VAL A 3 -18.02 53.13 9.40
C VAL A 3 -17.04 52.37 10.31
N GLU A 4 -17.50 51.98 11.49
CA GLU A 4 -16.77 51.02 12.32
C GLU A 4 -16.65 49.71 11.54
N SER A 5 -15.44 49.40 11.10
CA SER A 5 -15.11 48.14 10.45
C SER A 5 -14.90 47.09 11.52
N THR A 6 -15.91 46.25 11.74
CA THR A 6 -15.78 45.07 12.62
C THR A 6 -14.83 44.07 11.94
N PRO A 7 -13.71 43.66 12.58
CA PRO A 7 -12.83 42.67 11.98
C PRO A 7 -13.51 41.30 12.01
N THR A 8 -13.92 40.81 10.84
CA THR A 8 -14.40 39.43 10.67
C THR A 8 -13.22 38.48 10.83
N ALA A 9 -13.29 37.55 11.78
CA ALA A 9 -12.30 36.49 11.92
C ALA A 9 -12.34 35.58 10.68
N VAL A 10 -11.22 35.47 9.98
CA VAL A 10 -11.01 34.55 8.86
C VAL A 10 -10.04 33.46 9.27
N GLU A 11 -10.24 32.25 8.73
CA GLU A 11 -9.35 31.11 8.97
C GLU A 11 -7.93 31.40 8.46
N GLN A 12 -6.93 31.12 9.30
CA GLN A 12 -5.53 31.25 8.88
C GLN A 12 -5.12 29.99 8.10
N PRO A 13 -4.63 30.12 6.86
CA PRO A 13 -4.08 28.99 6.14
C PRO A 13 -2.81 28.49 6.86
N CYS A 14 -2.83 27.23 7.29
CA CYS A 14 -1.68 26.53 7.84
C CYS A 14 -0.89 25.86 6.70
N GLU A 15 0.43 25.99 6.72
CA GLU A 15 1.29 25.35 5.73
C GLU A 15 1.24 23.82 5.88
N VAL A 16 0.66 23.15 4.90
CA VAL A 16 0.67 21.69 4.82
C VAL A 16 1.87 21.22 3.99
N ARG A 17 2.70 20.37 4.58
CA ARG A 17 3.75 19.67 3.83
C ARG A 17 3.12 18.58 2.96
N ASN A 18 2.70 18.95 1.76
CA ASN A 18 2.31 17.97 0.76
C ASN A 18 3.57 17.39 0.10
N ARG A 19 4.16 16.37 0.73
CA ARG A 19 5.14 15.54 0.03
C ARG A 19 4.36 14.62 -0.91
N ASN A 20 4.36 14.94 -2.20
CA ASN A 20 3.98 14.03 -3.29
C ASN A 20 4.98 12.85 -3.31
N ARG A 21 4.92 11.97 -2.29
CA ARG A 21 5.71 10.74 -2.22
C ARG A 21 4.86 9.62 -2.77
N ARG A 22 5.41 8.88 -3.73
CA ARG A 22 4.86 7.62 -4.19
C ARG A 22 5.01 6.60 -3.06
N LEU A 23 3.94 6.29 -2.35
CA LEU A 23 3.97 5.29 -1.27
C LEU A 23 4.08 3.88 -1.85
N THR A 24 4.87 3.05 -1.19
CA THR A 24 5.09 1.65 -1.53
C THR A 24 4.25 0.74 -0.63
N ILE A 25 3.63 -0.28 -1.23
CA ILE A 25 2.82 -1.31 -0.56
C ILE A 25 3.47 -2.66 -0.83
N GLY A 26 3.81 -3.38 0.23
CA GLY A 26 4.43 -4.70 0.16
C GLY A 26 3.47 -5.83 0.51
N LEU A 27 3.52 -6.89 -0.28
CA LEU A 27 2.71 -8.10 -0.15
C LEU A 27 3.62 -9.34 -0.03
N PRO A 28 4.14 -9.65 1.17
CA PRO A 28 4.95 -10.84 1.41
C PRO A 28 4.11 -12.13 1.30
N ARG A 29 4.77 -13.24 0.97
CA ARG A 29 4.17 -14.59 0.96
C ARG A 29 3.88 -15.04 2.39
N CYS A 30 2.72 -15.64 2.64
CA CYS A 30 2.47 -16.28 3.93
C CYS A 30 3.25 -17.59 4.01
N GLU A 31 3.94 -17.81 5.14
CA GLU A 31 4.64 -19.07 5.41
C GLU A 31 3.75 -20.10 6.12
N ASP A 32 2.57 -19.69 6.63
CA ASP A 32 1.60 -20.58 7.25
C ASP A 32 0.82 -21.37 6.19
N PRO A 33 0.98 -22.72 6.12
CA PRO A 33 0.27 -23.55 5.15
C PRO A 33 -1.25 -23.63 5.37
N ALA A 34 -1.75 -23.23 6.55
CA ALA A 34 -3.18 -23.17 6.84
C ALA A 34 -3.83 -21.88 6.33
N GLU A 35 -3.05 -20.84 6.03
CA GLU A 35 -3.58 -19.57 5.54
C GLU A 35 -3.96 -19.68 4.05
N ARG A 36 -5.24 -19.47 3.77
CA ARG A 36 -5.81 -19.54 2.41
C ARG A 36 -6.17 -18.18 1.84
N ARG A 37 -6.00 -17.12 2.61
CA ARG A 37 -6.30 -15.75 2.20
C ARG A 37 -5.04 -15.09 1.66
N PHE A 38 -5.27 -14.12 0.78
CA PHE A 38 -4.25 -13.19 0.33
C PHE A 38 -4.90 -11.79 0.29
N PRO A 39 -4.22 -10.72 0.74
CA PRO A 39 -4.86 -9.46 1.08
C PRO A 39 -5.43 -8.69 -0.11
N LEU A 40 -4.88 -8.86 -1.32
CA LEU A 40 -5.31 -8.13 -2.51
C LEU A 40 -5.41 -9.07 -3.69
N THR A 41 -6.50 -9.00 -4.45
CA THR A 41 -6.54 -9.62 -5.79
C THR A 41 -5.79 -8.75 -6.79
N PRO A 42 -5.44 -9.26 -7.98
CA PRO A 42 -4.77 -8.48 -9.02
C PRO A 42 -5.55 -7.22 -9.42
N GLU A 43 -6.88 -7.30 -9.43
CA GLU A 43 -7.77 -6.17 -9.73
C GLU A 43 -7.69 -5.10 -8.62
N GLY A 44 -7.60 -5.51 -7.35
CA GLY A 44 -7.39 -4.60 -6.23
C GLY A 44 -6.01 -3.93 -6.26
N ALA A 45 -4.97 -4.69 -6.63
CA ALA A 45 -3.62 -4.15 -6.77
C ALA A 45 -3.54 -3.13 -7.93
N ALA A 46 -4.17 -3.42 -9.08
CA ALA A 46 -4.24 -2.49 -10.20
C ALA A 46 -4.89 -1.15 -9.81
N LEU A 47 -5.97 -1.19 -9.03
CA LEU A 47 -6.70 -0.02 -8.56
C LEU A 47 -5.85 0.89 -7.64
N LEU A 48 -4.95 0.30 -6.85
CA LEU A 48 -4.00 1.04 -6.02
C LEU A 48 -2.89 1.65 -6.88
N ILE A 49 -2.37 0.90 -7.86
CA ILE A 49 -1.36 1.40 -8.80
C ILE A 49 -1.90 2.59 -9.59
N GLU A 50 -3.15 2.53 -10.06
CA GLU A 50 -3.84 3.62 -10.75
C GLU A 50 -3.95 4.89 -9.89
N ARG A 51 -4.11 4.73 -8.57
CA ARG A 51 -4.11 5.85 -7.61
C ARG A 51 -2.71 6.39 -7.27
N GLY A 52 -1.66 5.83 -7.89
CA GLY A 52 -0.29 6.29 -7.72
C GLY A 52 0.51 5.53 -6.66
N PHE A 53 0.01 4.42 -6.11
CA PHE A 53 0.83 3.57 -5.26
C PHE A 53 1.82 2.74 -6.10
N SER A 54 2.88 2.26 -5.46
CA SER A 54 3.75 1.21 -6.01
C SER A 54 3.50 -0.06 -5.20
N VAL A 55 3.15 -1.15 -5.86
CA VAL A 55 2.84 -2.41 -5.20
C VAL A 55 3.94 -3.41 -5.52
N LYS A 56 4.55 -3.98 -4.47
CA LYS A 56 5.55 -5.04 -4.54
C LYS A 56 4.98 -6.31 -3.94
N MET A 57 5.17 -7.45 -4.60
CA MET A 57 4.67 -8.76 -4.17
C MET A 57 5.79 -9.80 -4.20
N GLN A 58 5.78 -10.73 -3.23
CA GLN A 58 6.69 -11.87 -3.26
C GLN A 58 6.20 -12.93 -4.26
N GLU A 59 7.14 -13.58 -4.95
CA GLU A 59 6.84 -14.70 -5.85
C GLU A 59 6.04 -15.80 -5.13
N GLY A 60 4.97 -16.27 -5.77
CA GLY A 60 4.08 -17.30 -5.24
C GLY A 60 3.25 -16.87 -4.03
N ALA A 61 3.19 -15.58 -3.69
CA ALA A 61 2.45 -15.12 -2.51
C ALA A 61 0.93 -15.33 -2.61
N ALA A 62 0.40 -15.32 -3.84
CA ALA A 62 -1.02 -15.47 -4.14
C ALA A 62 -1.42 -16.89 -4.58
N GLU A 63 -0.52 -17.87 -4.49
CA GLU A 63 -0.83 -19.29 -4.81
C GLU A 63 -2.02 -19.82 -4.00
N SER A 64 -2.16 -19.35 -2.75
CA SER A 64 -3.22 -19.75 -1.81
C SER A 64 -4.63 -19.44 -2.33
N ILE A 65 -4.78 -18.40 -3.16
CA ILE A 65 -6.04 -17.98 -3.78
C ILE A 65 -6.09 -18.32 -5.28
N HIS A 66 -5.21 -19.22 -5.76
CA HIS A 66 -5.19 -19.73 -7.14
C HIS A 66 -4.95 -18.67 -8.23
N TYR A 67 -4.21 -17.60 -7.89
CA TYR A 67 -3.74 -16.65 -8.88
C TYR A 67 -2.27 -16.84 -9.16
N GLU A 68 -1.91 -16.89 -10.45
CA GLU A 68 -0.52 -16.87 -10.88
C GLU A 68 0.08 -15.47 -10.78
N ASP A 69 1.37 -15.40 -10.50
CA ASP A 69 2.16 -14.16 -10.45
C ASP A 69 2.09 -13.39 -11.78
N SER A 70 1.92 -14.11 -12.90
CA SER A 70 1.74 -13.54 -14.23
C SER A 70 0.57 -12.55 -14.30
N ARG A 71 -0.50 -12.76 -13.52
CA ARG A 71 -1.65 -11.85 -13.46
C ARG A 71 -1.33 -10.58 -12.67
N TYR A 72 -0.55 -10.68 -11.60
CA TYR A 72 -0.10 -9.52 -10.83
C TYR A 72 0.89 -8.66 -11.62
N ILE A 73 1.82 -9.28 -12.36
CA ILE A 73 2.75 -8.57 -13.24
C ILE A 73 1.98 -7.76 -14.30
N ARG A 74 0.96 -8.38 -14.92
CA ARG A 74 0.08 -7.68 -15.89
C ARG A 74 -0.71 -6.53 -15.27
N ALA A 75 -1.04 -6.61 -13.98
CA ALA A 75 -1.68 -5.54 -13.23
C ALA A 75 -0.71 -4.41 -12.84
N GLY A 76 0.60 -4.56 -13.11
CA GLY A 76 1.63 -3.57 -12.81
C GLY A 76 2.31 -3.76 -11.45
N VAL A 77 2.11 -4.91 -10.80
CA VAL A 77 2.78 -5.27 -9.56
C VAL A 77 4.21 -5.72 -9.84
N GLU A 78 5.14 -5.26 -9.02
CA GLU A 78 6.55 -5.64 -9.10
C GLU A 78 6.79 -6.90 -8.25
N ILE A 79 7.39 -7.94 -8.83
CA ILE A 79 7.79 -9.13 -8.08
C ILE A 79 9.14 -8.87 -7.43
N ALA A 80 9.21 -9.05 -6.10
CA ALA A 80 10.37 -8.70 -5.29
C ALA A 80 10.63 -9.77 -4.20
N PRO A 81 11.86 -9.88 -3.66
CA PRO A 81 12.14 -10.80 -2.56
C PRO A 81 11.38 -10.39 -1.28
N ARG A 82 11.23 -11.33 -0.33
CA ARG A 82 10.54 -11.10 0.96
C ARG A 82 11.07 -9.88 1.71
N SER A 83 12.39 -9.69 1.75
CA SER A 83 13.01 -8.56 2.42
C SER A 83 12.56 -7.22 1.86
N GLU A 84 12.40 -7.11 0.54
CA GLU A 84 11.94 -5.88 -0.11
C GLU A 84 10.45 -5.63 0.10
N THR A 85 9.62 -6.67 0.11
CA THR A 85 8.19 -6.52 0.39
C THR A 85 7.93 -6.13 1.84
N LEU A 86 8.75 -6.61 2.79
CA LEU A 86 8.69 -6.17 4.19
C LEU A 86 9.26 -4.75 4.41
N SER A 87 10.10 -4.26 3.50
CA SER A 87 10.71 -2.92 3.60
C SER A 87 9.88 -1.78 2.99
N CYS A 88 8.65 -2.05 2.53
CA CYS A 88 7.76 -1.05 1.97
C CYS A 88 7.21 -0.07 3.04
N ASP A 89 6.73 1.10 2.61
CA ASP A 89 6.10 2.09 3.50
C ASP A 89 4.87 1.51 4.23
N ILE A 90 4.12 0.64 3.53
CA ILE A 90 2.96 -0.09 4.02
C ILE A 90 3.18 -1.56 3.71
N VAL A 91 3.00 -2.43 4.69
CA VAL A 91 3.01 -3.89 4.50
C VAL A 91 1.63 -4.42 4.85
N ILE A 92 1.03 -5.20 3.96
CA ILE A 92 -0.25 -5.86 4.21
C ILE A 92 -0.01 -7.36 4.30
N TYR A 93 -0.20 -7.91 5.49
CA TYR A 93 0.04 -9.32 5.79
C TYR A 93 -1.15 -9.90 6.56
N THR A 94 -1.57 -11.11 6.20
CA THR A 94 -2.78 -11.76 6.75
C THR A 94 -2.52 -12.58 8.01
N ALA A 95 -1.31 -13.08 8.18
CA ALA A 95 -0.90 -13.84 9.35
C ALA A 95 -0.20 -12.97 10.40
N THR A 96 0.08 -13.56 11.56
CA THR A 96 0.93 -12.93 12.58
C THR A 96 2.37 -12.82 12.07
N LEU A 97 2.98 -11.65 12.23
CA LEU A 97 4.40 -11.47 11.96
C LEU A 97 5.23 -12.35 12.91
N SER A 98 6.27 -12.98 12.37
CA SER A 98 7.22 -13.79 13.14
C SER A 98 8.46 -12.96 13.51
N GLU A 99 9.28 -13.45 14.46
CA GLU A 99 10.56 -12.79 14.80
C GLU A 99 11.53 -12.72 13.61
N SER A 100 11.41 -13.65 12.65
CA SER A 100 12.21 -13.66 11.43
C SER A 100 11.87 -12.52 10.46
N ASP A 101 10.75 -11.83 10.66
CA ASP A 101 10.27 -10.73 9.81
C ASP A 101 10.59 -9.33 10.36
N ALA A 102 11.21 -9.26 11.55
CA ALA A 102 11.61 -8.03 12.23
C ALA A 102 13.01 -7.57 11.80
#